data_AF-A0A537J4D9-F1
#
_entry.id   AF-A0A537J4D9-F1
#
_cell.length_a   1.000
_cell.length_b   1.000
_cell.length_c   1.000
_cell.angle_alpha   90.00
_cell.angle_beta   90.00
_cell.angle_gamma   90.00
#
_symmetry.space_group_name_H-M   'P 1'
#
loop_
_entity.id
_entity.type
_entity.pdbx_description
1 polymer ?
#
loop_
_entity_poly.entity_id
_entity_poly.type
_entity_poly.pdbx_seq_one_letter_code
_entity_poly.pdbx_strand_id
1 'polypeptide(L)'
;MGAAAVTMVLLHLLLRYTKFGKALRAVADSRELARVSGIDASRVIQLTWGLAGLVAGLGGFVLAGRVGSFAPSLGFNFLLVTFAAAIVGGIGKPYGAMAGALLVGVAMETSAFYVAADYKLPIAFALLIATLLVRPEGLFTTKPRVGGGAA
;
A
#
# COMPACT_ATOMS: atom_id res chain seq x y z
N MET A 1 8.09 13.28 3.06
CA MET A 1 7.31 13.71 1.89
C MET A 1 8.09 13.53 0.58
N GLY A 2 9.26 14.16 0.38
CA GLY A 2 10.03 14.05 -0.87
C GLY A 2 10.34 12.61 -1.32
N ALA A 3 10.90 11.77 -0.43
CA ALA A 3 11.19 10.37 -0.75
C ALA A 3 9.93 9.58 -1.17
N ALA A 4 8.82 9.74 -0.44
CA ALA A 4 7.56 9.05 -0.76
C ALA A 4 7.00 9.44 -2.13
N ALA A 5 7.07 10.74 -2.48
CA ALA A 5 6.63 11.22 -3.79
C ALA A 5 7.52 10.65 -4.92
N VAL A 6 8.85 10.65 -4.74
CA VAL A 6 9.79 10.08 -5.71
C VAL A 6 9.54 8.58 -5.89
N THR A 7 9.40 7.81 -4.80
CA THR A 7 9.13 6.38 -4.88
C THR A 7 7.80 6.10 -5.58
N MET A 8 6.77 6.91 -5.32
CA MET A 8 5.48 6.77 -6.00
C MET A 8 5.57 7.05 -7.49
N VAL A 9 6.25 8.13 -7.90
CA VAL A 9 6.46 8.46 -9.32
C VAL A 9 7.25 7.35 -10.01
N LEU A 10 8.30 6.85 -9.36
CA LEU A 10 9.14 5.79 -9.91
C LEU A 10 8.35 4.48 -10.05
N LEU A 11 7.53 4.13 -9.06
CA LEU A 11 6.64 2.97 -9.12
C LEU A 11 5.56 3.15 -10.20
N HIS A 12 4.99 4.35 -10.33
CA HIS A 12 4.02 4.64 -11.39
C HIS A 12 4.63 4.47 -12.78
N LEU A 13 5.81 5.04 -13.01
CA LEU A 13 6.52 4.92 -14.27
C LEU A 13 6.87 3.46 -14.56
N LEU A 14 7.37 2.74 -13.56
CA LEU A 14 7.69 1.32 -13.66
C LEU A 14 6.45 0.51 -14.06
N LEU A 15 5.34 0.67 -13.36
CA LEU A 15 4.12 -0.11 -13.61
C LEU A 15 3.43 0.27 -14.92
N ARG A 16 3.50 1.55 -15.33
CA ARG A 16 2.80 2.05 -16.52
C ARG A 16 3.57 1.78 -17.81
N TYR A 17 4.87 2.02 -17.82
CA TYR A 17 5.67 2.05 -19.06
C TYR A 17 6.50 0.78 -19.29
N THR A 18 6.78 -0.03 -18.27
CA THR A 18 7.65 -1.21 -18.47
C THR A 18 6.89 -2.45 -18.92
N LYS A 19 7.60 -3.35 -19.61
CA LYS A 19 7.10 -4.69 -19.96
C LYS A 19 6.74 -5.51 -18.71
N PHE A 20 7.47 -5.32 -17.61
CA PHE A 20 7.17 -5.92 -16.32
C PHE A 20 5.78 -5.49 -15.79
N GLY A 21 5.47 -4.20 -15.84
CA GLY A 21 4.16 -3.69 -15.40
C GLY A 21 2.97 -4.17 -16.26
N LYS A 22 3.20 -4.48 -17.55
CA LYS A 22 2.19 -5.13 -18.40
C LYS A 22 1.99 -6.60 -18.02
N ALA A 23 3.09 -7.35 -17.83
CA ALA A 23 3.04 -8.74 -17.40
C ALA A 23 2.40 -8.90 -16.02
N LEU A 24 2.69 -7.99 -15.08
CA LEU A 24 2.07 -7.97 -13.75
C LEU A 24 0.54 -7.83 -13.82
N ARG A 25 0.05 -6.90 -14.65
CA ARG A 25 -1.40 -6.72 -14.85
C ARG A 25 -2.06 -7.95 -15.50
N ALA A 26 -1.41 -8.57 -16.48
CA ALA A 26 -1.91 -9.81 -17.09
C ALA A 26 -1.98 -10.98 -16.09
N VAL A 27 -0.97 -11.12 -15.22
CA VAL A 27 -0.97 -12.14 -14.15
C VAL A 27 -2.02 -11.83 -13.08
N ALA A 28 -2.29 -10.55 -12.80
CA ALA A 28 -3.30 -10.12 -11.84
C ALA A 28 -4.74 -10.38 -12.33
N ASP A 29 -5.00 -10.31 -13.64
CA ASP A 29 -6.31 -10.65 -14.22
C ASP A 29 -6.55 -12.17 -14.19
N SER A 30 -5.62 -12.96 -14.74
CA SER A 30 -5.69 -14.41 -14.64
C SER A 30 -4.32 -15.05 -14.83
N ARG A 31 -3.85 -15.73 -13.77
CA ARG A 31 -2.59 -16.48 -13.77
C ARG A 31 -2.60 -17.63 -14.78
N GLU A 32 -3.75 -18.18 -15.09
CA GLU A 32 -3.88 -19.29 -16.04
C GLU A 32 -3.78 -18.80 -17.49
N LEU A 33 -4.54 -17.76 -17.85
CA LEU A 33 -4.48 -17.13 -19.17
C LEU A 33 -3.10 -16.51 -19.46
N ALA A 34 -2.46 -15.91 -18.45
CA ALA A 34 -1.10 -15.39 -18.60
C ALA A 34 -0.09 -16.49 -18.96
N ARG A 35 -0.22 -17.69 -18.37
CA ARG A 35 0.66 -18.83 -18.67
C ARG A 35 0.46 -19.36 -20.10
N VAL A 36 -0.80 -19.45 -20.56
CA VAL A 36 -1.11 -19.84 -21.94
C VAL A 36 -0.57 -18.83 -22.95
N SER A 37 -0.49 -17.55 -22.57
CA SER A 37 0.05 -16.47 -23.39
C SER A 37 1.59 -16.41 -23.42
N GLY A 38 2.28 -17.38 -22.83
CA GLY A 38 3.74 -17.44 -22.77
C GLY A 38 4.39 -16.54 -21.70
N ILE A 39 3.62 -16.03 -20.74
CA ILE A 39 4.15 -15.23 -19.62
C ILE A 39 4.51 -16.15 -18.45
N ASP A 40 5.78 -16.10 -18.02
CA ASP A 40 6.25 -16.78 -16.81
C ASP A 40 5.68 -16.14 -15.54
N ALA A 41 4.45 -16.50 -15.17
CA ALA A 41 3.78 -15.95 -13.99
C ALA A 41 4.60 -16.10 -12.70
N SER A 42 5.33 -17.21 -12.55
CA SER A 42 6.20 -17.44 -11.37
C SER A 42 7.33 -16.40 -11.27
N ARG A 43 7.97 -16.04 -12.39
CA ARG A 43 9.02 -15.01 -12.42
C ARG A 43 8.46 -13.63 -12.11
N VAL A 44 7.28 -13.31 -12.66
CA VAL A 44 6.60 -12.04 -12.37
C VAL A 44 6.26 -11.91 -10.88
N ILE A 45 5.77 -12.98 -10.26
CA ILE A 45 5.46 -13.01 -8.82
C ILE A 45 6.73 -12.80 -7.99
N GLN A 46 7.82 -13.53 -8.26
CA GLN A 46 9.09 -13.37 -7.54
C GLN A 46 9.65 -11.95 -7.64
N LEU A 47 9.64 -11.37 -8.85
CA LEU A 47 10.05 -9.99 -9.07
C LEU A 47 9.15 -8.99 -8.32
N THR A 48 7.86 -9.26 -8.23
CA THR A 48 6.91 -8.42 -7.49
C THR A 48 7.19 -8.45 -5.99
N TRP A 49 7.47 -9.62 -5.42
CA TRP A 49 7.90 -9.75 -4.02
C TRP A 49 9.23 -9.03 -3.77
N GLY A 50 10.21 -9.16 -4.68
CA GLY A 50 11.46 -8.43 -4.60
C GLY A 50 11.28 -6.91 -4.64
N LEU A 51 10.42 -6.42 -5.54
CA LEU A 51 10.09 -5.00 -5.65
C LEU A 51 9.36 -4.49 -4.40
N ALA A 52 8.42 -5.26 -3.86
CA ALA A 52 7.72 -4.92 -2.62
C ALA A 52 8.69 -4.80 -1.44
N GLY A 53 9.63 -5.76 -1.29
CA GLY A 53 10.68 -5.70 -0.29
C GLY A 53 11.61 -4.50 -0.46
N LEU A 54 11.97 -4.17 -1.69
CA LEU A 54 12.81 -2.99 -1.99
C LEU A 54 12.13 -1.68 -1.60
N VAL A 55 10.84 -1.52 -1.93
CA VAL A 55 10.06 -0.32 -1.57
C VAL A 55 9.85 -0.23 -0.06
N ALA A 56 9.54 -1.36 0.60
CA ALA A 56 9.41 -1.42 2.05
C ALA A 56 10.73 -1.08 2.77
N GLY A 57 11.85 -1.61 2.27
CA GLY A 57 13.20 -1.33 2.77
C GLY A 57 13.58 0.15 2.63
N LEU A 58 13.29 0.76 1.48
CA LEU A 58 13.49 2.20 1.27
C LEU A 58 12.66 3.03 2.26
N GLY A 59 11.40 2.66 2.50
CA GLY A 59 10.54 3.30 3.50
C GLY A 59 11.12 3.21 4.91
N GLY A 60 11.56 2.00 5.31
CA GLY A 60 12.19 1.76 6.60
C GLY A 60 13.53 2.51 6.77
N PHE A 61 14.36 2.56 5.72
CA PHE A 61 15.62 3.30 5.73
C PHE A 61 15.41 4.81 5.96
N VAL A 62 14.45 5.40 5.25
CA VAL A 62 14.09 6.81 5.43
C VAL A 62 13.55 7.06 6.84
N LEU A 63 12.75 6.13 7.39
CA LEU A 63 12.24 6.23 8.76
C LEU A 63 13.39 6.15 9.80
N ALA A 64 14.28 5.17 9.66
CA ALA A 64 15.41 5.00 10.57
C ALA A 64 16.34 6.21 10.57
N GLY A 65 16.58 6.81 9.40
CA GLY A 65 17.33 8.06 9.27
C GLY A 65 16.67 9.27 9.96
N ARG A 66 15.35 9.25 10.20
CA ARG A 66 14.64 10.30 10.95
C ARG A 66 14.65 10.07 12.46
N VAL A 67 14.52 8.82 12.90
CA VAL A 67 14.44 8.48 14.32
C VAL A 67 15.84 8.43 14.96
N GLY A 68 16.90 8.24 14.16
CA GLY A 68 18.28 8.20 14.65
C GLY A 68 18.61 6.96 15.48
N SER A 69 17.68 6.00 15.58
CA SER A 69 17.84 4.76 16.32
C SER A 69 17.40 3.58 15.45
N PHE A 70 18.25 2.57 15.37
CA PHE A 70 17.97 1.31 14.68
C PHE A 70 17.50 0.27 15.71
N ALA A 71 16.27 0.41 16.18
CA ALA A 71 15.64 -0.57 17.05
C ALA A 71 14.77 -1.54 16.23
N PRO A 72 14.90 -2.87 16.38
CA PRO A 72 14.02 -3.84 15.72
C PRO A 72 12.54 -3.65 16.05
N SER A 73 12.24 -3.06 17.21
CA SER A 73 10.88 -2.74 17.66
C SER A 73 10.19 -1.61 16.90
N LEU A 74 10.93 -0.80 16.13
CA LEU A 74 10.35 0.27 15.30
C LEU A 74 9.39 -0.30 14.26
N GLY A 75 9.79 -1.39 13.59
CA GLY A 75 8.94 -2.03 12.58
C GLY A 75 7.59 -2.47 13.16
N PHE A 76 7.59 -2.99 14.39
CA PHE A 76 6.38 -3.51 15.06
C PHE A 76 5.34 -2.41 15.33
N ASN A 77 5.80 -1.25 15.78
CA ASN A 77 4.91 -0.11 16.05
C ASN A 77 4.30 0.46 14.77
N PHE A 78 5.08 0.49 13.68
CA PHE A 78 4.59 1.00 12.40
C PHE A 78 3.80 -0.04 11.60
N LEU A 79 3.96 -1.34 11.87
CA LEU A 79 3.30 -2.42 11.13
C LEU A 79 1.79 -2.23 11.10
N LEU A 80 1.18 -2.12 12.28
CA LEU A 80 -0.27 -1.99 12.42
C LEU A 80 -0.80 -0.70 11.80
N VAL A 81 -0.10 0.42 12.01
CA VAL A 81 -0.44 1.73 11.43
C VAL A 81 -0.37 1.69 9.89
N THR A 82 0.62 1.00 9.33
CA THR A 82 0.80 0.90 7.88
C THR A 82 -0.28 0.01 7.26
N PHE A 83 -0.66 -1.08 7.94
CA PHE A 83 -1.82 -1.88 7.54
C PHE A 83 -3.12 -1.07 7.61
N ALA A 84 -3.31 -0.29 8.67
CA ALA A 84 -4.46 0.59 8.81
C ALA A 84 -4.55 1.58 7.64
N ALA A 85 -3.45 2.29 7.35
CA ALA A 85 -3.33 3.18 6.21
C ALA A 85 -3.64 2.50 4.85
N ALA A 86 -3.14 1.29 4.62
CA ALA A 86 -3.36 0.55 3.39
C ALA A 86 -4.83 0.15 3.21
N ILE A 87 -5.50 -0.31 4.27
CA ILE A 87 -6.92 -0.69 4.26
C ILE A 87 -7.81 0.55 4.07
N VAL A 88 -7.53 1.62 4.82
CA VAL A 88 -8.26 2.90 4.68
C VAL A 88 -8.17 3.42 3.24
N GLY A 89 -7.00 3.31 2.62
CA GLY A 89 -6.78 3.69 1.23
C GLY A 89 -7.41 2.77 0.18
N GLY A 90 -7.68 1.52 0.53
CA GLY A 90 -8.25 0.49 -0.35
C GLY A 90 -7.19 -0.43 -0.97
N ILE A 91 -7.42 -1.74 -0.84
CA ILE A 91 -6.53 -2.80 -1.33
C ILE A 91 -6.66 -2.90 -2.86
N GLY A 92 -5.53 -2.94 -3.57
CA GLY A 92 -5.49 -3.10 -5.04
C GLY A 92 -5.38 -1.79 -5.83
N LYS A 93 -5.39 -0.62 -5.16
CA LYS A 93 -5.15 0.68 -5.81
C LYS A 93 -3.98 1.44 -5.19
N PRO A 94 -2.84 1.58 -5.90
CA PRO A 94 -1.65 2.25 -5.37
C PRO A 94 -1.92 3.70 -4.93
N TYR A 95 -2.71 4.43 -5.72
CA TYR A 95 -3.09 5.81 -5.42
C TYR A 95 -4.00 5.93 -4.20
N GLY A 96 -4.92 4.98 -4.02
CA GLY A 96 -5.80 4.93 -2.85
C GLY A 96 -5.00 4.69 -1.57
N ALA A 97 -4.10 3.71 -1.59
CA ALA A 97 -3.20 3.41 -0.47
C ALA A 97 -2.34 4.62 -0.07
N MET A 98 -1.84 5.40 -1.04
CA MET A 98 -1.08 6.62 -0.76
C MET A 98 -1.93 7.70 -0.07
N ALA A 99 -3.15 7.94 -0.57
CA ALA A 99 -4.08 8.89 0.03
C ALA A 99 -4.50 8.44 1.45
N GLY A 100 -4.75 7.14 1.65
CA GLY A 100 -5.04 6.55 2.96
C GLY A 100 -3.88 6.73 3.95
N ALA A 101 -2.64 6.49 3.52
CA ALA A 101 -1.45 6.72 4.34
C ALA A 101 -1.26 8.20 4.72
N LEU A 102 -1.56 9.12 3.80
CA LEU A 102 -1.52 10.55 4.08
C LEU A 102 -2.61 10.93 5.11
N LEU A 103 -3.84 10.46 4.93
CA LEU A 103 -4.96 10.74 5.84
C LEU A 103 -4.69 10.21 7.24
N VAL A 104 -4.28 8.95 7.37
CA VAL A 104 -3.95 8.35 8.67
C VAL A 104 -2.75 9.06 9.31
N GLY A 105 -1.71 9.37 8.52
CA GLY A 105 -0.54 10.11 9.00
C GLY A 105 -0.89 11.51 9.54
N VAL A 106 -1.66 12.28 8.79
CA VAL A 106 -2.12 13.62 9.20
C VAL A 106 -3.02 13.52 10.42
N ALA A 107 -3.96 12.58 10.45
CA ALA A 107 -4.84 12.41 11.60
C ALA A 107 -4.08 12.06 12.89
N MET A 108 -3.07 11.20 12.80
CA MET A 108 -2.21 10.89 13.96
C MET A 108 -1.43 12.13 14.44
N GLU A 109 -0.81 12.89 13.54
CA GLU A 109 -0.06 14.09 13.93
C GLU A 109 -0.95 15.22 14.45
N THR A 110 -2.12 15.46 13.83
CA THR A 110 -3.09 16.44 14.33
C THR A 110 -3.67 16.03 15.68
N SER A 111 -3.91 14.73 15.89
CA SER A 111 -4.42 14.24 17.17
C SER A 111 -3.40 14.35 18.31
N ALA A 112 -2.11 14.23 18.01
CA ALA A 112 -1.04 14.42 19.00
C ALA A 112 -0.93 15.86 19.52
N PHE A 113 -1.52 16.85 18.83
CA PHE A 113 -1.65 18.22 19.32
C PHE A 113 -2.79 18.40 20.34
N TYR A 114 -3.83 17.57 20.29
CA TYR A 114 -5.01 17.68 21.16
C TYR A 114 -5.04 16.62 22.28
N VAL A 115 -4.35 15.49 22.10
CA VAL A 115 -4.33 14.33 23.00
C VAL A 115 -2.88 13.85 23.18
N ALA A 116 -2.54 13.27 24.33
CA ALA A 116 -1.20 12.72 24.61
C ALA A 116 -0.71 11.79 23.48
N ALA A 117 0.60 11.83 23.21
CA ALA A 117 1.22 11.12 22.07
C ALA A 117 1.02 9.59 22.07
N ASP A 118 0.68 9.01 23.22
CA ASP A 118 0.39 7.58 23.37
C ASP A 118 -0.86 7.12 22.61
N TYR A 119 -1.76 8.06 22.25
CA TYR A 119 -3.01 7.75 21.54
C TYR A 119 -2.87 7.64 20.02
N LYS A 120 -1.65 7.76 19.46
CA LYS A 120 -1.43 7.61 18.01
C LYS A 120 -1.89 6.26 17.46
N LEU A 121 -1.62 5.17 18.19
CA LEU A 121 -1.98 3.81 17.76
C LEU A 121 -3.51 3.58 17.79
N PRO A 122 -4.22 3.83 18.91
CA PRO A 122 -5.68 3.70 18.96
C PRO A 122 -6.41 4.52 17.90
N ILE A 123 -5.92 5.72 17.57
CA ILE A 123 -6.55 6.60 16.57
C ILE A 123 -6.43 6.04 15.16
N ALA A 124 -5.27 5.48 14.79
CA ALA A 124 -5.11 4.80 13.51
C ALA A 124 -6.07 3.61 13.39
N PHE A 125 -6.26 2.85 14.47
CA PHE A 125 -7.22 1.75 14.51
C PHE A 125 -8.67 2.22 14.47
N ALA A 126 -9.03 3.28 15.20
CA ALA A 126 -10.36 3.87 15.16
C ALA A 126 -10.71 4.34 13.74
N LEU A 127 -9.76 4.94 13.03
CA LEU A 127 -9.93 5.32 11.62
C LEU A 127 -10.13 4.10 10.71
N LEU A 128 -9.38 3.02 10.92
CA LEU A 128 -9.60 1.78 10.18
C LEU A 128 -11.01 1.24 10.44
N ILE A 129 -11.44 1.16 11.70
CA ILE A 129 -12.76 0.64 12.07
C ILE A 129 -13.87 1.51 11.47
N ALA A 130 -13.74 2.85 11.60
CA ALA A 130 -14.67 3.80 11.01
C ALA A 130 -14.73 3.65 9.48
N THR A 131 -13.58 3.46 8.83
CA THR A 131 -13.53 3.29 7.37
C THR A 131 -14.18 1.97 6.96
N LEU A 132 -13.96 0.87 7.68
CA LEU A 132 -14.62 -0.41 7.41
C LEU A 132 -16.14 -0.33 7.60
N LEU A 133 -16.61 0.45 8.58
CA LEU A 133 -18.04 0.64 8.82
C LEU A 133 -18.72 1.43 7.70
N VAL A 134 -18.05 2.46 7.17
CA VAL A 134 -18.61 3.34 6.13
C VAL A 134 -18.40 2.75 4.73
N ARG A 135 -17.23 2.17 4.45
CA ARG A 135 -16.85 1.54 3.18
C ARG A 135 -15.84 0.40 3.41
N PRO A 136 -16.31 -0.87 3.51
CA PRO A 136 -15.43 -2.01 3.78
C PRO A 136 -14.37 -2.26 2.70
N GLU A 137 -14.56 -1.73 1.49
CA GLU A 137 -13.60 -1.85 0.39
C GLU A 137 -12.51 -0.74 0.40
N GLY A 138 -12.57 0.22 1.33
CA GLY A 138 -11.69 1.39 1.41
C GLY A 138 -12.24 2.63 0.69
N LEU A 139 -11.70 3.81 1.01
CA LEU A 139 -12.27 5.10 0.56
C LEU A 139 -12.27 5.26 -0.97
N PHE A 140 -11.24 4.70 -1.63
CA PHE A 140 -10.96 4.92 -3.05
C PHE A 140 -11.15 3.70 -3.94
N THR A 141 -11.78 2.62 -3.46
CA THR A 141 -12.06 1.44 -4.28
C THR A 141 -13.19 1.70 -5.29
N THR A 142 -12.99 1.23 -6.53
CA THR A 142 -14.04 1.23 -7.57
C THR A 142 -14.55 -0.19 -7.61
N LYS A 143 -15.88 -0.34 -7.55
CA LYS A 143 -16.58 -1.64 -7.59
C LYS A 143 -15.91 -2.59 -8.59
N PRO A 144 -15.72 -3.87 -8.24
CA PRO A 144 -15.39 -4.89 -9.23
C PRO A 144 -16.41 -4.79 -10.36
N ARG A 145 -15.94 -4.65 -11.60
CA ARG A 145 -16.81 -4.93 -12.74
C ARG A 145 -17.08 -6.42 -12.67
N VAL A 146 -18.24 -6.78 -12.13
CA VAL A 146 -18.85 -8.08 -12.37
C VAL A 146 -18.99 -8.17 -13.89
N GLY A 147 -18.00 -8.77 -14.54
CA GLY A 147 -18.11 -9.20 -15.92
C GLY A 147 -19.25 -10.20 -15.94
N GLY A 148 -20.31 -9.86 -16.68
CA GLY A 148 -21.45 -10.73 -16.89
C GLY A 148 -20.97 -12.09 -17.33
N GLY A 149 -21.51 -13.12 -16.67
CA GLY A 149 -21.34 -14.49 -17.11
C GLY A 149 -21.70 -14.62 -18.57
N ALA A 150 -20.86 -15.37 -19.27
CA ALA A 150 -21.22 -15.99 -20.53
C ALA A 150 -22.58 -16.72 -20.37
N ALA A 151 -23.50 -16.40 -21.28
CA ALA A 151 -24.50 -17.32 -21.78
C ALA A 151 -24.32 -17.34 -23.31
#